data_AF-A0A081AG29-F1
#
_entry.id   AF-A0A081AG29-F1
#
_cell.length_a   1.000
_cell.length_b   1.000
_cell.length_c   1.000
_cell.angle_alpha   90.00
_cell.angle_beta   90.00
_cell.angle_gamma   90.00
#
_symmetry.space_group_name_H-M   'P 1'
#
loop_
_entity.id
_entity.type
_entity.pdbx_description
1 polymer ?
#
loop_
_entity_poly.entity_id
_entity_poly.type
_entity_poly.pdbx_seq_one_letter_code
_entity_poly.pdbx_strand_id
1 'polypeptide(L)'
;MASNSGSSDSVIGYSTSSSRTNSDLDTCAYYGLEPGETCFTHRSCYDCLNVPVATDPEGCVLSQFGYCMSMVFYDYTLDYRVTTGPNADSGSPYNFSGGLYHQYPAVNTTYCEATDPACVECNAIALNYSRQDNFLARSTKFCLGESDCVCVLSCEPTVWELRTVSLCDDADSSSIAASNSDSSTSWTPFTTSRRLLSTGRVVI
;
A
#
# COMPACT_ATOMS: atom_id res chain seq x y z
N MET A 1 -30.38 -24.13 48.98
CA MET A 1 -30.61 -24.74 47.65
C MET A 1 -29.91 -23.87 46.63
N ALA A 2 -28.98 -24.46 45.87
CA ALA A 2 -28.42 -24.11 44.55
C ALA A 2 -29.13 -22.98 43.75
N SER A 3 -28.53 -22.19 42.84
CA SER A 3 -27.21 -22.18 42.18
C SER A 3 -27.00 -20.85 41.43
N ASN A 4 -25.73 -20.58 41.07
CA ASN A 4 -25.20 -19.55 40.16
C ASN A 4 -25.71 -19.67 38.70
N SER A 5 -25.64 -18.56 37.92
CA SER A 5 -25.49 -18.40 36.43
C SER A 5 -26.16 -17.06 36.04
N GLY A 6 -25.60 -16.08 35.34
CA GLY A 6 -24.44 -15.97 34.45
C GLY A 6 -24.86 -14.99 33.34
N SER A 7 -24.17 -13.84 33.22
CA SER A 7 -24.45 -12.78 32.25
C SER A 7 -24.31 -13.25 30.80
N SER A 8 -25.05 -12.64 29.89
CA SER A 8 -24.80 -12.74 28.46
C SER A 8 -24.93 -11.35 27.83
N ASP A 9 -23.85 -10.58 27.91
CA ASP A 9 -23.63 -9.45 27.00
C ASP A 9 -23.45 -10.02 25.60
N SER A 10 -24.29 -9.55 24.66
CA SER A 10 -24.21 -9.94 23.26
C SER A 10 -23.00 -9.27 22.62
N VAL A 11 -21.89 -10.02 22.59
CA VAL A 11 -20.67 -9.64 21.87
C VAL A 11 -21.01 -9.58 20.38
N ILE A 12 -20.84 -8.41 19.77
CA ILE A 12 -20.92 -8.24 18.31
C ILE A 12 -19.80 -9.10 17.72
N GLY A 13 -20.18 -10.24 17.15
CA GLY A 13 -19.29 -11.12 16.43
C GLY A 13 -18.80 -10.43 15.15
N TYR A 14 -17.54 -10.01 15.14
CA TYR A 14 -16.84 -9.59 13.94
C TYR A 14 -16.32 -10.83 13.21
N SER A 15 -17.17 -11.39 12.36
CA SER A 15 -16.87 -12.41 11.36
C SER A 15 -17.53 -11.86 10.09
N THR A 16 -16.88 -11.64 8.94
CA THR A 16 -15.88 -12.44 8.22
C THR A 16 -15.56 -11.63 6.95
N SER A 17 -14.30 -11.61 6.52
CA SER A 17 -13.86 -11.21 5.17
C SER A 17 -14.56 -9.99 4.55
N SER A 18 -14.11 -8.78 4.91
CA SER A 18 -14.35 -7.63 4.05
C SER A 18 -13.62 -7.87 2.72
N SER A 19 -14.28 -8.47 1.74
CA SER A 19 -13.78 -8.52 0.36
C SER A 19 -13.68 -7.07 -0.10
N ARG A 20 -12.47 -6.51 -0.02
CA ARG A 20 -12.20 -5.15 -0.46
C ARG A 20 -12.30 -5.16 -1.98
N THR A 21 -13.48 -4.79 -2.45
CA THR A 21 -13.81 -4.55 -3.85
C THR A 21 -13.61 -3.06 -4.12
N ASN A 22 -13.42 -2.71 -5.38
CA ASN A 22 -13.72 -1.35 -5.81
C ASN A 22 -15.16 -1.03 -5.40
N SER A 23 -15.35 0.03 -4.61
CA SER A 23 -16.70 0.50 -4.29
C SER A 23 -17.27 1.23 -5.50
N ASP A 24 -18.59 1.41 -5.57
CA ASP A 24 -19.21 2.18 -6.67
C ASP A 24 -18.61 3.59 -6.84
N LEU A 25 -17.99 4.12 -5.78
CA LEU A 25 -17.32 5.42 -5.77
C LEU A 25 -15.79 5.33 -5.96
N ASP A 26 -15.18 4.16 -5.79
CA ASP A 26 -13.73 3.94 -5.95
C ASP A 26 -13.46 2.73 -6.84
N THR A 27 -13.27 3.00 -8.11
CA THR A 27 -12.97 2.09 -9.21
C THR A 27 -11.47 1.94 -9.47
N CYS A 28 -10.63 2.70 -8.75
CA CYS A 28 -9.19 2.79 -8.97
C CYS A 28 -8.35 2.06 -7.92
N ALA A 29 -8.90 1.74 -6.75
CA ALA A 29 -8.12 1.09 -5.67
C ALA A 29 -7.54 -0.27 -6.05
N TYR A 30 -8.26 -1.05 -6.86
CA TYR A 30 -7.91 -2.43 -7.23
C TYR A 30 -7.85 -2.65 -8.75
N TYR A 31 -7.09 -3.65 -9.19
CA TYR A 31 -7.25 -4.20 -10.53
C TYR A 31 -8.60 -4.92 -10.64
N GLY A 32 -9.18 -4.92 -11.84
CA GLY A 32 -10.38 -5.72 -12.10
C GLY A 32 -10.04 -7.21 -12.07
N LEU A 33 -10.96 -8.03 -11.55
CA LEU A 33 -10.77 -9.49 -11.54
C LEU A 33 -10.81 -10.04 -12.97
N GLU A 34 -9.79 -10.83 -13.31
CA GLU A 34 -9.81 -11.66 -14.51
C GLU A 34 -10.64 -12.95 -14.28
N PRO A 35 -11.15 -13.58 -15.36
CA PRO A 35 -11.87 -14.85 -15.24
C PRO A 35 -11.04 -15.92 -14.54
N GLY A 36 -11.50 -16.37 -13.36
CA GLY A 36 -10.83 -17.39 -12.55
C GLY A 36 -10.06 -16.85 -11.34
N GLU A 37 -9.89 -15.53 -11.24
CA GLU A 37 -9.35 -14.89 -10.03
C GLU A 37 -10.43 -14.77 -8.94
N THR A 38 -10.01 -14.96 -7.70
CA THR A 38 -10.90 -14.94 -6.52
C THR A 38 -10.54 -13.86 -5.50
N CYS A 39 -9.45 -13.14 -5.73
CA CYS A 39 -8.88 -12.17 -4.81
C CYS A 39 -8.53 -10.88 -5.57
N PHE A 40 -8.59 -9.75 -4.87
CA PHE A 40 -8.27 -8.44 -5.44
C PHE A 40 -6.84 -8.03 -5.11
N THR A 41 -6.15 -7.51 -6.12
CA THR A 41 -4.81 -6.94 -5.98
C THR A 41 -4.90 -5.42 -5.99
N HIS A 42 -4.25 -4.77 -5.03
CA HIS A 42 -4.14 -3.31 -4.98
C HIS A 42 -3.40 -2.79 -6.20
N ARG A 43 -3.86 -1.68 -6.79
CA ARG A 43 -3.09 -0.99 -7.82
C ARG A 43 -1.79 -0.45 -7.24
N SER A 44 -0.70 -0.69 -7.95
CA SER A 44 0.59 -0.06 -7.64
C SER A 44 0.52 1.45 -7.87
N CYS A 45 1.39 2.22 -7.22
CA CYS A 45 1.46 3.65 -7.49
C CYS A 45 1.83 3.96 -8.95
N TYR A 46 2.68 3.14 -9.56
CA TYR A 46 3.05 3.26 -10.97
C TYR A 46 1.81 3.11 -11.85
N ASP A 47 1.05 2.03 -11.67
CA ASP A 47 -0.15 1.80 -12.47
C ASP A 47 -1.27 2.79 -12.16
N CYS A 48 -1.32 3.32 -10.94
CA CYS A 48 -2.29 4.35 -10.58
C CYS A 48 -2.18 5.60 -11.46
N LEU A 49 -0.96 6.01 -11.81
CA LEU A 49 -0.74 7.21 -12.62
C LEU A 49 -0.56 6.91 -14.11
N ASN A 50 -0.12 5.71 -14.46
CA ASN A 50 0.27 5.39 -15.84
C ASN A 50 -0.72 4.47 -16.57
N VAL A 51 -1.54 3.70 -15.87
CA VAL A 51 -2.43 2.71 -16.49
C VAL A 51 -3.89 3.17 -16.39
N PRO A 52 -4.55 3.46 -17.52
CA PRO A 52 -5.93 3.93 -17.51
C PRO A 52 -6.89 2.86 -16.96
N VAL A 53 -7.94 3.31 -16.29
CA VAL A 53 -9.08 2.48 -15.87
C VAL A 53 -10.22 2.73 -16.83
N ALA A 54 -10.77 1.67 -17.44
CA ALA A 54 -11.79 1.82 -18.48
C ALA A 54 -13.06 2.54 -18.00
N THR A 55 -13.39 2.43 -16.72
CA THR A 55 -14.54 3.10 -16.09
C THR A 55 -14.25 4.54 -15.65
N ASP A 56 -12.98 4.98 -15.71
CA ASP A 56 -12.53 6.29 -15.21
C ASP A 56 -11.73 7.00 -16.31
N PRO A 57 -12.42 7.65 -17.26
CA PRO A 57 -11.77 8.32 -18.38
C PRO A 57 -10.91 9.52 -17.93
N GLU A 58 -11.17 10.07 -16.74
CA GLU A 58 -10.37 11.15 -16.14
C GLU A 58 -9.11 10.63 -15.42
N GLY A 59 -8.92 9.30 -15.37
CA GLY A 59 -7.83 8.63 -14.68
C GLY A 59 -8.09 8.43 -13.18
N CYS A 60 -7.04 8.06 -12.46
CA CYS A 60 -7.07 7.84 -11.01
C CYS A 60 -6.25 8.92 -10.28
N VAL A 61 -6.30 8.88 -8.95
CA VAL A 61 -5.50 9.72 -8.07
C VAL A 61 -4.68 8.84 -7.15
N LEU A 62 -3.37 9.07 -7.09
CA LEU A 62 -2.58 8.57 -5.98
C LEU A 62 -2.86 9.46 -4.77
N SER A 63 -3.48 8.89 -3.74
CA SER A 63 -3.90 9.60 -2.53
C SER A 63 -2.71 10.10 -1.70
N GLN A 64 -2.99 10.97 -0.75
CA GLN A 64 -2.04 11.47 0.25
C GLN A 64 -1.43 10.39 1.16
N PHE A 65 -1.92 9.17 1.09
CA PHE A 65 -1.43 8.03 1.86
C PHE A 65 -0.78 6.94 0.99
N GLY A 66 -0.70 7.15 -0.33
CA GLY A 66 0.00 6.26 -1.26
C GLY A 66 -0.85 5.16 -1.89
N TYR A 67 -2.16 5.05 -1.62
CA TYR A 67 -3.06 4.17 -2.39
C TYR A 67 -3.71 4.91 -3.55
N CYS A 68 -4.03 4.15 -4.59
CA CYS A 68 -4.85 4.63 -5.70
C CYS A 68 -6.32 4.78 -5.27
N MET A 69 -6.98 5.81 -5.78
CA MET A 69 -8.40 6.07 -5.59
C MET A 69 -8.99 6.80 -6.81
N SER A 70 -10.31 6.77 -6.98
CA SER A 70 -10.97 7.48 -8.09
C SER A 70 -10.88 9.00 -7.98
N MET A 71 -10.96 9.68 -9.13
CA MET A 71 -10.92 11.15 -9.24
C MET A 71 -12.01 11.87 -8.43
N VAL A 72 -13.10 11.20 -8.06
CA VAL A 72 -14.14 11.77 -7.17
C VAL A 72 -13.61 12.12 -5.78
N PHE A 73 -12.47 11.56 -5.37
CA PHE A 73 -11.79 11.86 -4.09
C PHE A 73 -10.62 12.84 -4.23
N TYR A 74 -10.38 13.37 -5.43
CA TYR A 74 -9.35 14.37 -5.66
C TYR A 74 -9.63 15.65 -4.86
N ASP A 75 -8.66 16.07 -4.07
CA ASP A 75 -8.63 17.34 -3.36
C ASP A 75 -7.52 18.20 -3.95
N TYR A 76 -7.90 19.23 -4.71
CA TYR A 76 -6.96 20.15 -5.35
C TYR A 76 -6.04 20.87 -4.34
N THR A 77 -6.42 20.98 -3.07
CA THR A 77 -5.58 21.62 -2.04
C THR A 77 -4.40 20.75 -1.61
N LEU A 78 -4.49 19.44 -1.89
CA LEU A 78 -3.42 18.47 -1.68
C LEU A 78 -2.65 18.16 -2.98
N ASP A 79 -3.00 18.75 -4.12
CA ASP A 79 -2.28 18.52 -5.36
C ASP A 79 -0.83 18.99 -5.23
N TYR A 80 0.11 18.07 -5.47
CA TYR A 80 1.54 18.27 -5.25
C TYR A 80 2.10 19.52 -5.95
N ARG A 81 1.46 19.99 -7.02
CA ARG A 81 1.91 21.11 -7.85
C ARG A 81 1.48 22.48 -7.35
N VAL A 82 0.43 22.54 -6.53
CA VAL A 82 -0.18 23.80 -6.10
C VAL A 82 -0.12 23.99 -4.58
N THR A 83 0.54 23.07 -3.87
CA THR A 83 0.74 23.20 -2.43
C THR A 83 1.53 24.48 -2.08
N THR A 84 1.03 25.20 -1.08
CA THR A 84 1.63 26.48 -0.63
C THR A 84 1.71 26.55 0.89
N GLY A 85 2.41 27.55 1.42
CA GLY A 85 2.53 27.77 2.86
C GLY A 85 3.18 26.58 3.57
N PRO A 86 2.64 26.10 4.71
CA PRO A 86 3.19 24.95 5.43
C PRO A 86 3.18 23.63 4.66
N ASN A 87 2.46 23.56 3.53
CA ASN A 87 2.39 22.38 2.68
C ASN A 87 3.28 22.51 1.42
N ALA A 88 3.91 23.66 1.20
CA ALA A 88 4.75 23.88 0.02
C ALA A 88 5.85 22.81 -0.07
N ASP A 89 6.02 22.25 -1.25
CA ASP A 89 7.03 21.24 -1.51
C ASP A 89 7.76 21.53 -2.82
N SER A 90 9.07 21.41 -2.81
CA SER A 90 9.91 21.60 -3.99
C SER A 90 10.10 20.30 -4.78
N GLY A 91 9.49 19.18 -4.38
CA GLY A 91 9.76 17.86 -4.94
C GLY A 91 11.17 17.36 -4.65
N SER A 92 11.76 17.88 -3.57
CA SER A 92 13.06 17.42 -3.07
C SER A 92 12.82 16.51 -1.87
N PRO A 93 13.28 15.25 -1.90
CA PRO A 93 13.11 14.34 -0.78
C PRO A 93 13.99 14.73 0.43
N TYR A 94 14.89 15.70 0.26
CA TYR A 94 15.75 16.24 1.31
C TYR A 94 15.21 17.51 1.96
N ASN A 95 14.15 18.09 1.40
CA ASN A 95 13.52 19.27 1.97
C ASN A 95 12.36 18.87 2.89
N PHE A 96 12.61 19.00 4.19
CA PHE A 96 11.66 18.66 5.24
C PHE A 96 10.75 19.83 5.64
N SER A 97 10.86 20.98 4.98
CA SER A 97 10.03 22.15 5.27
C SER A 97 8.66 21.99 4.61
N GLY A 98 7.75 21.28 5.29
CA GLY A 98 6.35 21.15 4.84
C GLY A 98 6.11 20.07 3.79
N GLY A 99 4.84 19.93 3.38
CA GLY A 99 4.44 19.12 2.21
C GLY A 99 4.64 17.61 2.38
N LEU A 100 4.01 16.99 3.37
CA LEU A 100 4.14 15.56 3.63
C LEU A 100 3.04 14.70 3.01
N TYR A 101 1.95 15.36 2.59
CA TYR A 101 0.70 14.73 2.22
C TYR A 101 0.23 15.37 0.92
N HIS A 102 0.50 14.71 -0.19
CA HIS A 102 0.19 15.17 -1.53
C HIS A 102 -0.64 14.15 -2.30
N GLN A 103 -1.53 14.64 -3.14
CA GLN A 103 -2.25 13.85 -4.13
C GLN A 103 -1.67 14.07 -5.52
N TYR A 104 -1.73 13.03 -6.34
CA TYR A 104 -1.20 13.03 -7.71
C TYR A 104 -2.30 12.56 -8.67
N PRO A 105 -2.96 13.46 -9.40
CA PRO A 105 -3.99 13.07 -10.36
C PRO A 105 -3.35 12.61 -11.68
N ALA A 106 -3.71 11.42 -12.15
CA ALA A 106 -3.17 10.78 -13.36
C ALA A 106 -3.48 11.56 -14.64
N VAL A 107 -4.52 12.42 -14.63
CA VAL A 107 -4.94 13.25 -15.78
C VAL A 107 -3.80 14.09 -16.37
N ASN A 108 -2.82 14.46 -15.56
CA ASN A 108 -1.69 15.30 -15.94
C ASN A 108 -0.46 15.06 -15.05
N THR A 109 -0.32 13.84 -14.53
CA THR A 109 0.84 13.39 -13.74
C THR A 109 1.15 11.96 -14.14
N THR A 110 2.42 11.66 -14.37
CA THR A 110 2.90 10.30 -14.64
C THR A 110 3.84 9.85 -13.52
N TYR A 111 3.86 8.56 -13.25
CA TYR A 111 4.86 7.96 -12.36
C TYR A 111 6.12 7.62 -13.17
N CYS A 112 7.30 7.91 -12.64
CA CYS A 112 8.54 7.61 -13.37
C CYS A 112 8.81 6.12 -13.51
N GLU A 113 9.62 5.74 -14.50
CA GLU A 113 10.20 4.41 -14.55
C GLU A 113 11.07 4.13 -13.34
N ALA A 114 11.10 2.87 -12.88
CA ALA A 114 11.89 2.46 -11.72
C ALA A 114 13.40 2.74 -11.87
N THR A 115 13.88 2.85 -13.12
CA THR A 115 15.28 3.15 -13.45
C THR A 115 15.59 4.65 -13.52
N ASP A 116 14.58 5.53 -13.42
CA ASP A 116 14.81 6.97 -13.38
C ASP A 116 15.69 7.32 -12.18
N PRO A 117 16.75 8.15 -12.34
CA PRO A 117 17.65 8.51 -11.24
C PRO A 117 16.94 9.07 -10.01
N ALA A 118 15.87 9.85 -10.20
CA ALA A 118 15.08 10.40 -9.10
C ALA A 118 14.32 9.29 -8.36
N CYS A 119 13.81 8.27 -9.06
CA CYS A 119 13.18 7.10 -8.43
C CYS A 119 14.17 6.25 -7.65
N VAL A 120 15.36 6.02 -8.19
CA VAL A 120 16.43 5.29 -7.48
C VAL A 120 16.79 5.99 -6.17
N GLU A 121 16.93 7.32 -6.22
CA GLU A 121 17.20 8.14 -5.04
C GLU A 121 16.03 8.16 -4.05
N CYS A 122 14.80 8.40 -4.53
CA CYS A 122 13.59 8.41 -3.69
C CYS A 122 13.41 7.09 -2.93
N ASN A 123 13.58 5.97 -3.62
CA ASN A 123 13.43 4.64 -3.03
C ASN A 123 14.53 4.37 -1.99
N ALA A 124 15.76 4.79 -2.25
CA ALA A 124 16.84 4.67 -1.27
C ALA A 124 16.55 5.48 0.01
N ILE A 125 15.97 6.67 -0.13
CA ILE A 125 15.56 7.52 1.00
C ILE A 125 14.41 6.87 1.76
N ALA A 126 13.36 6.41 1.06
CA ALA A 126 12.23 5.71 1.65
C ALA A 126 12.68 4.49 2.48
N LEU A 127 13.57 3.65 1.91
CA LEU A 127 14.14 2.49 2.60
C LEU A 127 14.94 2.87 3.84
N ASN A 128 15.76 3.93 3.75
CA ASN A 128 16.55 4.39 4.90
C ASN A 128 15.65 4.85 6.05
N TYR A 129 14.65 5.67 5.76
CA TYR A 129 13.69 6.13 6.76
C TYR A 129 12.82 5.00 7.31
N SER A 130 12.44 4.02 6.48
CA SER A 130 11.67 2.85 6.91
C SER A 130 12.42 2.02 7.95
N ARG A 131 13.73 1.80 7.76
CA ARG A 131 14.57 1.08 8.75
C ARG A 131 14.69 1.80 10.09
N GLN A 132 14.42 3.09 10.12
CA GLN A 132 14.44 3.91 11.33
C GLN A 132 13.03 4.09 11.94
N ASP A 133 12.02 3.39 11.42
CA ASP A 133 10.59 3.58 11.74
C ASP A 133 10.17 5.05 11.65
N ASN A 134 10.72 5.76 10.67
CA ASN A 134 10.44 7.17 10.47
C ASN A 134 9.22 7.35 9.56
N PHE A 135 8.28 8.19 10.00
CA PHE A 135 7.04 8.46 9.27
C PHE A 135 7.25 9.07 7.89
N LEU A 136 8.43 9.60 7.57
CA LEU A 136 8.74 10.14 6.24
C LEU A 136 8.71 9.08 5.15
N ALA A 137 9.19 7.86 5.42
CA ALA A 137 8.98 6.73 4.52
C ALA A 137 7.49 6.50 4.29
N ARG A 138 6.66 6.86 5.28
CA ARG A 138 5.23 6.73 5.22
C ARG A 138 4.48 7.92 4.61
N SER A 139 5.19 8.99 4.28
CA SER A 139 4.63 10.20 3.68
C SER A 139 4.55 10.07 2.16
N THR A 140 3.73 10.93 1.55
CA THR A 140 3.68 11.09 0.09
C THR A 140 4.60 12.22 -0.37
N LYS A 141 5.73 12.42 0.30
CA LYS A 141 6.87 13.18 -0.24
C LYS A 141 7.32 12.56 -1.57
N PHE A 142 7.84 13.39 -2.48
CA PHE A 142 8.20 12.95 -3.82
C PHE A 142 9.53 13.49 -4.31
N CYS A 143 10.02 12.84 -5.35
CA CYS A 143 11.13 13.24 -6.20
C CYS A 143 10.57 13.50 -7.59
N LEU A 144 11.10 14.53 -8.27
CA LEU A 144 10.81 14.80 -9.67
C LEU A 144 11.90 14.19 -10.55
N GLY A 145 11.49 13.31 -11.46
CA GLY A 145 12.37 12.66 -12.44
C GLY A 145 12.45 13.40 -13.76
N GLU A 146 12.93 12.71 -14.80
CA GLU A 146 12.95 13.25 -16.15
C GLU A 146 11.52 13.48 -16.67
N SER A 147 11.30 14.52 -17.47
CA SER A 147 9.96 14.87 -18.00
C SER A 147 8.90 15.18 -16.92
N ASP A 148 9.31 15.62 -15.74
CA ASP A 148 8.45 16.00 -14.62
C ASP A 148 7.56 14.85 -14.09
N CYS A 149 7.95 13.59 -14.34
CA CYS A 149 7.32 12.44 -13.71
C CYS A 149 7.62 12.42 -12.19
N VAL A 150 6.78 11.72 -11.42
CA VAL A 150 6.91 11.65 -9.96
C VAL A 150 7.35 10.27 -9.47
N CYS A 151 8.14 10.26 -8.40
CA CYS A 151 8.44 9.09 -7.58
C CYS A 151 8.09 9.42 -6.14
N VAL A 152 7.32 8.58 -5.46
CA VAL A 152 6.77 8.91 -4.14
C VAL A 152 7.37 8.00 -3.07
N LEU A 153 7.77 8.55 -1.93
CA LEU A 153 8.42 7.79 -0.86
C LEU A 153 7.57 6.61 -0.37
N SER A 154 6.26 6.86 -0.18
CA SER A 154 5.33 5.83 0.28
C SER A 154 5.13 4.67 -0.69
N CYS A 155 5.55 4.84 -1.95
CA CYS A 155 5.38 3.90 -3.04
C CYS A 155 6.61 3.01 -3.27
N GLU A 156 7.66 3.16 -2.48
CA GLU A 156 8.72 2.15 -2.42
C GLU A 156 8.08 0.80 -2.02
N PRO A 157 8.33 -0.30 -2.74
CA PRO A 157 7.60 -1.55 -2.55
C PRO A 157 7.55 -2.08 -1.12
N THR A 158 8.69 -2.11 -0.40
CA THR A 158 8.72 -2.66 0.98
C THR A 158 7.98 -1.77 1.97
N VAL A 159 7.98 -0.46 1.72
CA VAL A 159 7.28 0.55 2.49
C VAL A 159 5.78 0.54 2.17
N TRP A 160 5.43 0.24 0.93
CA TRP A 160 4.06 0.10 0.45
C TRP A 160 3.36 -1.11 1.04
N GLU A 161 4.05 -2.27 1.05
CA GLU A 161 3.57 -3.52 1.65
C GLU A 161 3.19 -3.38 3.13
N LEU A 162 3.80 -2.46 3.88
CA LEU A 162 3.43 -2.20 5.28
C LEU A 162 2.02 -1.58 5.45
N ARG A 163 1.41 -1.10 4.37
CA ARG A 163 0.11 -0.42 4.39
C ARG A 163 -0.99 -1.19 3.70
N THR A 164 -0.64 -2.01 2.72
CA THR A 164 -1.59 -2.79 1.97
C THR A 164 -1.65 -4.21 2.50
N VAL A 165 -2.85 -4.75 2.57
CA VAL A 165 -3.04 -6.18 2.73
C VAL A 165 -3.35 -6.72 1.34
N SER A 166 -2.47 -7.54 0.78
CA SER A 166 -2.80 -8.36 -0.38
C SER A 166 -3.77 -9.44 0.09
N LEU A 167 -4.97 -9.47 -0.49
CA LEU A 167 -5.93 -10.55 -0.22
C LEU A 167 -5.64 -11.80 -1.06
N CYS A 168 -4.63 -11.73 -1.92
CA CYS A 168 -4.21 -12.82 -2.79
C CYS A 168 -3.15 -13.73 -2.15
N ASP A 169 -2.40 -13.22 -1.17
CA ASP A 169 -1.30 -13.97 -0.56
C ASP A 169 -1.82 -15.05 0.42
N ASP A 170 -3.06 -14.92 0.90
CA ASP A 170 -3.74 -15.88 1.77
C ASP A 170 -4.52 -16.97 1.01
N ALA A 171 -4.73 -16.80 -0.31
CA ALA A 171 -5.51 -17.73 -1.13
C ALA A 171 -4.80 -19.09 -1.36
N ASP A 172 -3.50 -19.16 -1.07
CA ASP A 172 -2.69 -20.40 -1.18
C ASP A 172 -2.64 -21.20 0.15
N SER A 173 -3.22 -20.67 1.24
CA SER A 173 -3.25 -21.35 2.54
C SER A 173 -4.57 -22.06 2.85
N SER A 174 -5.51 -22.15 1.90
CA SER A 174 -6.70 -23.00 2.03
C SER A 174 -6.39 -24.47 1.70
N SER A 175 -5.39 -25.05 2.36
CA SER A 175 -5.18 -26.49 2.36
C SER A 175 -4.59 -26.98 3.69
N ILE A 176 -5.23 -26.66 4.83
CA ILE A 176 -5.02 -27.44 6.06
C ILE A 176 -6.38 -27.65 6.76
N ALA A 177 -6.82 -28.92 6.67
CA ALA A 177 -7.79 -29.66 7.47
C ALA A 177 -8.70 -28.93 8.47
N ALA A 178 -10.01 -29.18 8.30
CA ALA A 178 -10.97 -29.18 9.40
C ALA A 178 -10.49 -30.14 10.50
N SER A 179 -10.30 -29.63 11.72
CA SER A 179 -10.42 -30.38 12.97
C SER A 179 -10.56 -29.41 14.15
N ASN A 180 -11.42 -29.82 15.09
CA ASN A 180 -11.98 -29.02 16.17
C ASN A 180 -10.95 -28.42 17.14
N SER A 181 -11.34 -27.26 17.66
CA SER A 181 -11.14 -26.74 19.02
C SER A 181 -9.87 -27.14 19.79
N ASP A 182 -8.99 -26.17 20.05
CA ASP A 182 -8.73 -25.79 21.45
C ASP A 182 -8.12 -24.39 21.58
N SER A 183 -8.55 -23.70 22.63
CA SER A 183 -8.17 -22.32 22.94
C SER A 183 -6.79 -22.26 23.57
N SER A 184 -5.86 -21.48 23.02
CA SER A 184 -4.79 -20.85 23.83
C SER A 184 -4.19 -19.65 23.10
N THR A 185 -4.32 -18.48 23.74
CA THR A 185 -3.66 -17.23 23.38
C THR A 185 -2.14 -17.37 23.47
N SER A 186 -1.43 -17.19 22.36
CA SER A 186 -0.02 -16.80 22.37
C SER A 186 0.34 -16.08 21.07
N TRP A 187 0.61 -14.77 21.18
CA TRP A 187 1.18 -13.97 20.10
C TRP A 187 2.67 -14.30 19.98
N THR A 188 3.12 -14.73 18.80
CA THR A 188 4.55 -14.79 18.46
C THR A 188 4.83 -13.95 17.21
N PRO A 189 5.86 -13.09 17.22
CA PRO A 189 6.25 -12.32 16.04
C PRO A 189 6.94 -13.21 15.01
N PHE A 190 6.53 -13.10 13.74
CA PHE A 190 7.10 -13.87 12.64
C PHE A 190 8.58 -13.52 12.42
N THR A 191 9.45 -14.50 12.65
CA THR A 191 10.86 -14.45 12.27
C THR A 191 11.02 -14.74 10.78
N THR A 192 11.56 -13.77 10.04
CA THR A 192 11.89 -13.90 8.61
C THR A 192 12.95 -14.98 8.40
N SER A 193 12.58 -16.12 7.79
CA SER A 193 13.55 -17.15 7.38
C SER A 193 14.14 -16.81 6.00
N ARG A 194 15.37 -16.34 5.96
CA ARG A 194 16.19 -16.30 4.73
C ARG A 194 16.58 -17.73 4.33
N ARG A 195 16.11 -18.21 3.19
CA ARG A 195 16.68 -19.39 2.53
C ARG A 195 17.99 -19.01 1.85
N LEU A 196 19.11 -19.34 2.50
CA LEU A 196 20.42 -19.41 1.86
C LEU A 196 20.48 -20.70 1.02
N LEU A 197 20.55 -20.58 -0.30
CA LEU A 197 20.98 -21.66 -1.17
C LEU A 197 22.48 -21.90 -0.93
N SER A 198 22.83 -23.00 -0.27
CA SER A 198 24.20 -23.53 -0.25
C SER A 198 24.25 -24.79 -1.12
N THR A 199 24.89 -24.65 -2.27
CA THR A 199 25.30 -25.75 -3.14
C THR A 199 26.25 -26.72 -2.42
N GLY A 200 26.14 -28.00 -2.75
CA GLY A 200 26.70 -29.13 -2.01
C GLY A 200 28.22 -29.28 -1.97
N ARG A 201 28.66 -29.93 -0.89
CA ARG A 201 30.00 -30.50 -0.60
C ARG A 201 30.34 -31.69 -1.52
N VAL A 202 31.64 -31.88 -1.81
CA VAL A 202 32.43 -33.15 -1.68
C VAL A 202 33.93 -32.76 -1.62
N VAL A 203 34.65 -33.01 -0.49
CA VAL A 203 35.78 -33.99 -0.26
C VAL A 203 36.91 -33.88 -1.32
N ILE A 204 38.18 -33.56 -1.00
CA ILE A 204 39.14 -34.12 -0.01
C ILE A 204 39.83 -33.02 0.79
#